data_AF-A0A962D1I9-F1
#
_entry.id   AF-A0A962D1I9-F1
#
_cell.length_a   1.000
_cell.length_b   1.000
_cell.length_c   1.000
_cell.angle_alpha   90.00
_cell.angle_beta   90.00
_cell.angle_gamma   90.00
#
_symmetry.space_group_name_H-M   'P 1'
#
loop_
_entity.id
_entity.type
_entity.pdbx_description
1 polymer ?
#
loop_
_entity_poly.entity_id
_entity_poly.type
_entity_poly.pdbx_seq_one_letter_code
_entity_poly.pdbx_strand_id
1 'polypeptide(L)' 'ELLGWVSSGQLKPLISREYSLDQVPRALRDLAERRVLGKVVIVP' A
#
# COMPACT_ATOMS: atom_id res chain seq x y z
N GLU A 1 -12.48 -1.70 16.78
CA GLU A 1 -11.20 -1.55 17.53
C GLU A 1 -10.04 -1.09 16.64
N LEU A 2 -9.65 -1.82 15.57
CA LEU A 2 -8.53 -1.44 14.69
C LEU A 2 -8.62 -0.04 14.06
N LEU A 3 -9.77 0.30 13.45
CA LEU A 3 -9.98 1.63 12.87
C LEU A 3 -9.94 2.75 13.92
N GLY A 4 -10.30 2.43 15.17
CA GLY A 4 -10.19 3.35 16.29
C GLY A 4 -8.73 3.72 16.59
N TRP A 5 -7.82 2.74 16.53
CA TRP A 5 -6.37 2.99 16.67
C TRP A 5 -5.78 3.78 15.51
N VAL A 6 -6.29 3.59 14.29
CA VAL A 6 -5.90 4.41 13.14
C VAL A 6 -6.38 5.85 13.34
N SER A 7 -7.64 6.03 13.75
CA SER A 7 -8.22 7.34 14.01
C SER A 7 -7.57 8.08 15.18
N SER A 8 -7.14 7.37 16.23
CA SER A 8 -6.44 7.96 17.38
C SER A 8 -4.94 8.18 17.14
N GLY A 9 -4.41 7.70 16.01
CA GLY A 9 -2.98 7.77 15.68
C GLY A 9 -2.10 6.75 16.42
N GLN A 10 -2.70 5.86 17.23
CA GLN A 10 -2.01 4.75 17.90
C GLN A 10 -1.46 3.72 16.90
N LEU A 11 -2.12 3.58 15.75
CA LEU A 11 -1.66 2.75 14.62
C LEU A 11 -1.51 3.62 13.38
N LYS A 12 -0.30 3.68 12.82
CA LYS A 12 -0.02 4.36 11.55
C LYS A 12 0.35 3.33 10.49
N PRO A 13 -0.58 2.95 9.58
CA PRO A 13 -0.28 2.00 8.53
C PRO A 13 0.87 2.51 7.66
N LEU A 14 1.94 1.74 7.55
CA LEU A 14 3.04 2.06 6.66
C LEU A 14 2.63 1.73 5.22
N ILE A 15 2.70 2.71 4.33
CA ILE A 15 2.56 2.53 2.89
C ILE A 15 3.97 2.34 2.34
N SER A 16 4.26 1.16 1.81
CA SER A 16 5.58 0.85 1.25
C SER A 16 5.75 1.44 -0.13
N ARG A 17 4.67 1.50 -0.93
CA ARG A 17 4.70 2.07 -2.26
C ARG A 17 3.31 2.49 -2.74
N GLU A 18 3.30 3.54 -3.54
CA GLU A 18 2.13 4.03 -4.26
C GLU A 18 2.35 3.88 -5.77
N TYR A 19 1.28 3.54 -6.47
CA TYR A 19 1.23 3.49 -7.92
C TYR A 19 -0.01 4.24 -8.39
N SER A 20 0.08 4.95 -9.50
CA SER A 20 -1.10 5.54 -10.14
C SER A 20 -1.96 4.45 -10.80
N LEU A 21 -3.21 4.77 -11.12
CA LEU A 21 -4.16 3.81 -11.71
C LEU A 21 -3.65 3.21 -13.03
N ASP A 22 -2.96 3.99 -13.86
CA ASP A 22 -2.33 3.52 -15.11
C ASP A 22 -1.16 2.55 -14.88
N GLN A 23 -0.57 2.55 -13.68
CA GLN A 23 0.57 1.71 -13.32
C GLN A 23 0.18 0.37 -12.69
N VAL A 24 -1.11 0.05 -12.59
CA VAL A 24 -1.59 -1.23 -12.04
C VAL A 24 -0.88 -2.45 -12.65
N PRO A 25 -0.66 -2.55 -13.98
CA PRO A 25 0.09 -3.68 -14.54
C PRO A 25 1.52 -3.79 -14.00
N ARG A 26 2.17 -2.66 -13.73
CA ARG A 26 3.51 -2.62 -13.13
C ARG A 26 3.47 -3.01 -11.66
N ALA A 27 2.50 -2.52 -10.90
CA ALA A 27 2.33 -2.86 -9.49
C ALA A 27 2.19 -4.39 -9.30
N LEU A 28 1.39 -5.04 -10.15
CA LEU A 28 1.22 -6.49 -10.12
C LEU A 28 2.52 -7.25 -10.43
N ARG A 29 3.30 -6.79 -11.41
CA ARG A 29 4.62 -7.38 -11.71
C ARG A 29 5.60 -7.23 -10.55
N ASP A 30 5.69 -6.02 -10.00
CA ASP A 30 6.59 -5.73 -8.88
C ASP A 30 6.24 -6.57 -7.63
N LEU A 31 4.95 -6.87 -7.41
CA LEU A 31 4.50 -7.80 -6.37
C LEU A 31 4.89 -9.26 -6.68
N ALA A 32 4.63 -9.73 -7.90
CA ALA A 32 4.94 -11.10 -8.32
C ALA A 32 6.45 -11.40 -8.26
N GLU A 33 7.26 -10.42 -8.65
CA GLU A 33 8.72 -10.50 -8.65
C GLU A 33 9.33 -10.15 -7.28
N ARG A 34 8.51 -9.94 -6.23
CA ARG A 34 8.92 -9.58 -4.86
C ARG A 34 9.85 -8.35 -4.80
N ARG A 35 9.66 -7.39 -5.71
CA ARG A 35 10.41 -6.12 -5.72
C ARG A 35 9.90 -5.12 -4.68
N VAL A 36 8.68 -5.32 -4.18
CA VAL A 36 8.08 -4.49 -3.13
C VAL A 36 7.67 -5.38 -1.97
N LEU A 37 7.93 -4.91 -0.75
CA LEU A 37 7.58 -5.59 0.49
C LEU A 37 6.56 -4.75 1.26
N GLY A 38 5.56 -5.40 1.86
CA GLY A 38 4.54 -4.73 2.67
C GLY A 38 3.35 -4.21 1.85
N LYS A 39 2.73 -3.13 2.33
CA LYS A 39 1.46 -2.62 1.81
C LYS A 39 1.69 -1.70 0.61
N VAL A 40 1.07 -2.04 -0.51
CA VAL A 40 1.01 -1.22 -1.73
C VAL A 40 -0.39 -0.65 -1.90
N VAL A 41 -0.50 0.59 -2.37
CA VAL A 41 -1.77 1.26 -2.64
C VAL A 41 -1.79 1.83 -4.05
N ILE A 42 -2.96 1.79 -4.68
CA ILE A 42 -3.23 2.46 -5.95
C ILE A 42 -3.91 3.79 -5.64
N VAL A 43 -3.40 4.87 -6.20
CA VAL A 43 -3.96 6.21 -6.05
C VAL A 43 -4.61 6.65 -7.38
N PRO A 44 -5.76 7.33 -7.35
CA PRO A 44 -6.43 7.86 -8.55
C PRO A 44 -5.57 8.86 -9.32
#